data_AF-W1XYV2-F1
#
_entry.id   AF-W1XYV2-F1
#
_cell.length_a   1.000
_cell.length_b   1.000
_cell.length_c   1.000
_cell.angle_alpha   90.00
_cell.angle_beta   90.00
_cell.angle_gamma   90.00
#
_symmetry.space_group_name_H-M   'P 1'
#
loop_
_entity.id
_entity.type
_entity.pdbx_description
1 polymer ?
#
loop_
_entity_poly.entity_id
_entity_poly.type
_entity_poly.pdbx_seq_one_letter_code
_entity_poly.pdbx_strand_id
1 'polypeptide(L)'
;SISSADSELLITLGVSPVGVVNSRELPADVQAKIAQYPNMNSAGSPRIERIIMSDPNLVIGIAMPFQTALRKAFNANHIPSFYHLSSNYNDIMDHIRHVGT
;
A
#
# COMPACT_ATOMS: atom_id res chain seq x y z
N SER A 1 1.61 -2.01 1.92
CA SER A 1 0.73 -1.04 1.26
C SER A 1 0.25 0.00 2.26
N ILE A 2 0.05 1.25 1.82
CA ILE A 2 -0.60 2.33 2.60
C ILE A 2 -1.92 2.84 1.98
N SER A 3 -2.51 2.06 1.06
CA SER A 3 -3.80 2.31 0.39
C SER A 3 -4.64 1.02 0.36
N SER A 4 -5.96 1.14 0.49
CA SER A 4 -6.86 -0.01 0.39
C SER A 4 -6.87 -0.61 -1.03
N ALA A 5 -6.84 0.24 -2.06
CA ALA A 5 -6.78 -0.20 -3.45
C ALA A 5 -5.52 -1.04 -3.73
N ASP A 6 -4.37 -0.59 -3.23
CA ASP A 6 -3.11 -1.31 -3.44
C ASP A 6 -3.08 -2.60 -2.61
N SER A 7 -3.78 -2.62 -1.47
CA SER A 7 -3.91 -3.83 -0.66
C SER A 7 -4.71 -4.91 -1.38
N GLU A 8 -5.82 -4.53 -2.02
CA GLU A 8 -6.60 -5.41 -2.89
C GLU A 8 -5.79 -5.88 -4.10
N LEU A 9 -5.04 -4.97 -4.73
CA LEU A 9 -4.22 -5.33 -5.89
C LEU A 9 -3.15 -6.37 -5.53
N LEU A 10 -2.40 -6.14 -4.45
CA LEU A 10 -1.31 -7.03 -4.04
C LEU A 10 -1.81 -8.44 -3.75
N ILE A 11 -2.92 -8.60 -3.02
CA ILE A 11 -3.48 -9.94 -2.77
C ILE A 11 -4.02 -10.59 -4.04
N THR A 12 -4.56 -9.81 -4.97
CA THR A 12 -5.09 -10.31 -6.24
C THR A 12 -3.96 -10.84 -7.13
N LEU A 13 -2.79 -10.21 -7.06
CA LEU A 13 -1.57 -10.64 -7.75
C LEU A 13 -0.83 -11.77 -7.01
N GLY A 14 -1.35 -12.26 -5.87
CA GLY A 14 -0.71 -13.32 -5.09
C GLY A 14 0.52 -12.86 -4.30
N VAL A 15 0.76 -11.56 -4.19
CA VAL A 15 1.82 -11.00 -3.36
C VAL A 15 1.45 -11.17 -1.88
N SER A 16 2.44 -11.52 -1.05
CA SER A 16 2.29 -11.63 0.40
C SER A 16 2.88 -10.41 1.11
N PRO A 17 2.10 -9.33 1.31
CA PRO A 17 2.62 -8.11 1.91
C PRO A 17 2.90 -8.26 3.41
N VAL A 18 3.95 -7.60 3.92
CA VAL A 18 4.21 -7.49 5.37
C VAL A 18 3.18 -6.62 6.10
N GLY A 19 2.40 -5.83 5.36
CA GLY A 19 1.37 -4.94 5.90
C GLY A 19 0.43 -4.40 4.82
N VAL A 20 -0.84 -4.26 5.18
CA VAL A 20 -1.94 -3.83 4.30
C VAL A 20 -2.75 -2.70 4.93
N VAL A 21 -3.60 -2.07 4.14
CA VAL A 21 -4.62 -1.14 4.61
C VAL A 21 -5.98 -1.75 4.32
N ASN A 22 -6.78 -1.92 5.37
CA ASN A 22 -8.16 -2.35 5.25
C ASN A 22 -9.11 -1.13 5.27
N SER A 23 -10.13 -1.14 4.41
CA SER A 23 -11.21 -0.15 4.36
C SER A 23 -12.55 -0.87 4.29
N ARG A 24 -13.59 -0.26 4.88
CA ARG A 24 -14.98 -0.75 4.75
C ARG A 24 -15.51 -0.65 3.32
N GLU A 25 -14.84 0.11 2.46
CA GLU A 25 -15.18 0.28 1.04
C GLU A 25 -14.75 -0.93 0.19
N LEU A 26 -13.85 -1.78 0.70
CA LEU A 26 -13.44 -2.99 -0.01
C LEU A 26 -14.56 -4.05 0.01
N PRO A 27 -14.67 -4.91 -1.02
CA PRO A 27 -15.55 -6.07 -0.99
C PRO A 27 -15.30 -6.96 0.24
N ALA A 28 -16.36 -7.59 0.78
CA ALA A 28 -16.26 -8.35 2.03
C ALA A 28 -15.32 -9.56 1.93
N ASP A 29 -15.25 -10.20 0.76
CA ASP A 29 -14.32 -11.29 0.47
C ASP A 29 -12.86 -10.82 0.42
N VAL A 30 -12.61 -9.63 -0.14
CA VAL A 30 -11.29 -8.97 -0.12
C VAL A 30 -10.90 -8.63 1.32
N GLN A 31 -11.82 -8.05 2.11
CA GLN A 31 -11.60 -7.76 3.53
C GLN A 31 -11.21 -9.01 4.32
N ALA A 32 -11.88 -10.14 4.07
CA ALA A 32 -11.57 -11.41 4.72
C ALA A 32 -10.17 -11.92 4.32
N LYS A 33 -9.79 -11.81 3.04
CA LYS A 33 -8.46 -12.21 2.56
C LYS A 33 -7.34 -11.36 3.14
N ILE A 34 -7.55 -10.04 3.32
CA ILE A 34 -6.52 -9.16 3.87
C ILE A 34 -6.44 -9.17 5.40
N ALA A 35 -7.46 -9.67 6.09
CA ALA A 35 -7.52 -9.69 7.56
C ALA A 35 -6.39 -10.49 8.22
N GLN A 36 -5.76 -11.42 7.49
CA GLN A 36 -4.59 -12.16 7.95
C GLN A 36 -3.32 -11.31 8.06
N TYR A 37 -3.26 -10.17 7.37
CA TYR A 37 -2.10 -9.28 7.35
C TYR A 37 -2.24 -8.14 8.37
N PRO A 38 -1.14 -7.65 8.95
CA PRO A 38 -1.18 -6.52 9.86
C PRO A 38 -1.71 -5.26 9.17
N ASN A 39 -2.69 -4.60 9.79
CA ASN A 39 -3.23 -3.33 9.28
C ASN A 39 -2.28 -2.15 9.62
N MET A 40 -1.86 -1.42 8.58
CA MET A 40 -0.90 -0.31 8.62
C MET A 40 -1.56 1.06 8.83
N ASN A 41 -2.89 1.15 8.68
CA ASN A 41 -3.64 2.41 8.81
C ASN A 41 -4.73 2.35 9.90
N SER A 42 -5.12 3.55 10.35
CA SER A 42 -6.54 3.95 10.35
C SER A 42 -6.75 4.95 9.21
N ALA A 43 -7.94 5.04 8.63
CA ALA A 43 -8.23 5.74 7.36
C ALA A 43 -7.81 7.23 7.28
N GLY A 44 -7.34 7.86 8.37
CA GLY A 44 -6.82 9.23 8.38
C GLY A 44 -5.41 9.41 8.95
N SER A 45 -4.73 8.35 9.39
CA SER A 45 -3.38 8.45 9.97
C SER A 45 -2.59 7.15 9.76
N PRO A 46 -1.73 7.09 8.73
CA PRO A 46 -0.80 5.98 8.58
C PRO A 46 0.13 5.91 9.79
N ARG A 47 0.27 4.71 10.37
CA ARG A 47 1.19 4.48 11.49
C ARG A 47 2.60 4.33 10.94
N ILE A 48 3.25 5.46 10.67
CA ILE A 48 4.57 5.54 10.04
C ILE A 48 5.58 4.66 10.79
N GLU A 49 5.60 4.72 12.12
CA GLU A 49 6.48 3.93 12.96
C GLU A 49 6.25 2.44 12.76
N ARG A 50 4.99 2.01 12.69
CA ARG A 50 4.64 0.61 12.45
C ARG A 50 5.11 0.14 11.08
N ILE A 51 4.96 0.98 10.06
CA ILE A 51 5.42 0.69 8.70
C ILE A 51 6.94 0.56 8.69
N ILE A 52 7.67 1.50 9.29
CA ILE A 52 9.14 1.43 9.37
C ILE A 52 9.59 0.18 10.14
N MET A 53 8.97 -0.11 11.29
CA MET A 53 9.30 -1.28 12.11
C MET A 53 8.98 -2.62 11.43
N SER A 54 8.09 -2.64 10.45
CA SER A 54 7.82 -3.84 9.65
C SER A 54 8.88 -4.14 8.60
N ASP A 55 9.91 -3.29 8.48
CA ASP A 55 11.04 -3.41 7.56
C ASP A 55 10.64 -3.79 6.12
N PRO A 56 9.74 -3.00 5.49
CA PRO A 56 9.27 -3.32 4.15
C PRO A 56 10.36 -3.04 3.13
N ASN A 57 10.54 -3.96 2.18
CA ASN A 57 11.41 -3.75 1.03
C ASN A 57 10.83 -2.76 0.00
N LEU A 58 9.53 -2.41 0.10
CA LEU A 58 8.85 -1.40 -0.70
C LEU A 58 7.57 -0.92 -0.01
N VAL A 59 7.36 0.39 0.04
CA VAL A 59 6.06 0.99 0.38
C VAL A 59 5.34 1.44 -0.89
N ILE A 60 4.14 0.93 -1.11
CA ILE A 60 3.26 1.31 -2.22
C ILE A 60 2.09 2.13 -1.67
N GLY A 61 1.82 3.27 -2.31
CA GLY A 61 0.68 4.13 -2.01
C GLY A 61 0.20 4.92 -3.22
N ILE A 62 -0.84 5.73 -3.01
CA ILE A 62 -1.38 6.65 -4.00
C ILE A 62 -0.69 8.02 -3.91
N ALA A 63 -0.56 8.72 -5.03
CA ALA A 63 0.10 10.02 -5.15
C ALA A 63 -0.72 11.19 -4.59
N MET A 64 -1.28 11.03 -3.39
CA MET A 64 -1.97 12.08 -2.64
C MET A 64 -0.97 12.86 -1.77
N PRO A 65 -1.14 14.19 -1.58
CA PRO A 65 -0.17 15.02 -0.86
C PRO A 65 0.20 14.51 0.55
N PHE A 66 -0.76 13.98 1.30
CA PHE A 66 -0.51 13.44 2.64
C PHE A 66 0.30 12.13 2.64
N GLN A 67 0.19 11.32 1.57
CA GLN A 67 0.98 10.10 1.43
C GLN A 67 2.38 10.42 0.90
N THR A 68 2.50 11.29 -0.10
CA THR A 68 3.80 11.66 -0.68
C THR A 68 4.69 12.41 0.32
N ALA A 69 4.10 13.15 1.27
CA ALA A 69 4.82 13.75 2.39
C ALA A 69 5.60 12.74 3.24
N LEU A 70 5.16 11.47 3.29
CA LEU A 70 5.82 10.39 4.05
C LEU A 70 7.12 9.92 3.40
N ARG A 71 7.34 10.22 2.12
CA ARG A 71 8.57 9.83 1.39
C ARG A 71 9.84 10.23 2.14
N LYS A 72 9.85 11.40 2.77
CA LYS A 72 11.00 11.87 3.54
C LYS A 72 11.32 10.93 4.71
N ALA A 73 10.31 10.44 5.41
CA ALA A 73 10.47 9.51 6.53
C ALA A 73 10.96 8.14 6.04
N PHE A 74 10.40 7.60 4.96
CA PHE A 74 10.85 6.31 4.41
C PHE A 74 12.28 6.38 3.87
N ASN A 75 12.63 7.44 3.14
CA ASN A 75 13.99 7.64 2.64
C ASN A 75 15.03 7.75 3.77
N ALA A 76 14.69 8.42 4.88
CA ALA A 76 15.56 8.53 6.05
C ALA A 76 15.81 7.18 6.75
N ASN A 77 14.95 6.18 6.49
CA ASN A 77 15.07 4.82 6.99
C ASN A 77 15.47 3.83 5.90
N HIS A 78 15.96 4.32 4.74
CA HIS A 78 16.37 3.48 3.59
C HIS A 78 15.28 2.59 3.00
N ILE A 79 14.00 2.93 3.21
CA ILE A 79 12.86 2.21 2.67
C ILE A 79 12.44 2.88 1.35
N PRO A 80 12.47 2.18 0.20
CA PRO A 80 11.97 2.73 -1.05
C PRO A 80 10.45 2.86 -1.01
N SER A 81 9.93 3.93 -1.62
CA SER A 81 8.49 4.14 -1.73
C SER A 81 8.07 4.49 -3.17
N PHE A 82 7.04 3.83 -3.66
CA PHE A 82 6.40 4.08 -4.95
C PHE A 82 5.01 4.69 -4.72
N TYR A 83 4.75 5.84 -5.35
CA TYR A 83 3.43 6.47 -5.33
C TYR A 83 2.92 6.57 -6.76
N HIS A 84 1.75 6.03 -7.02
CA HIS A 84 1.12 6.09 -8.34
C HIS A 84 -0.15 6.94 -8.29
N LEU A 85 -0.49 7.51 -9.44
CA LEU A 85 -1.81 8.06 -9.70
C LEU A 85 -2.43 7.19 -10.79
N SER A 86 -3.47 6.45 -10.46
CA SER A 86 -4.18 5.63 -11.45
C SER A 86 -5.46 6.34 -11.85
N SER A 87 -5.37 7.22 -12.84
CA SER A 87 -6.51 7.97 -13.37
C SER A 87 -7.12 7.31 -14.61
N ASN A 88 -6.38 6.40 -15.25
CA ASN A 88 -6.84 5.66 -16.42
C ASN A 88 -6.31 4.21 -16.44
N TYR A 89 -6.75 3.43 -17.42
CA TYR A 89 -6.39 2.02 -17.58
C TYR A 89 -4.88 1.79 -17.74
N ASN A 90 -4.17 2.63 -18.50
CA ASN A 90 -2.74 2.46 -18.71
C ASN A 90 -1.98 2.65 -17.40
N ASP A 91 -2.37 3.62 -16.58
CA ASP A 91 -1.78 3.85 -15.26
C ASP A 91 -1.97 2.63 -14.34
N ILE A 92 -3.13 1.94 -14.44
CA ILE A 92 -3.40 0.70 -13.69
C ILE A 92 -2.47 -0.42 -14.20
N MET A 93 -2.33 -0.58 -15.51
CA MET A 93 -1.48 -1.62 -16.08
C MET A 93 0.00 -1.40 -15.76
N ASP A 94 0.47 -0.15 -15.76
CA ASP A 94 1.84 0.18 -15.36
C ASP A 94 2.07 -0.09 -13.87
N HIS A 95 1.09 0.22 -13.02
CA HIS A 95 1.15 -0.15 -11.60
C HIS A 95 1.24 -1.67 -11.43
N ILE A 96 0.40 -2.45 -12.10
CA ILE A 96 0.43 -3.93 -12.07
C ILE A 96 1.81 -4.46 -12.46
N ARG A 97 2.39 -3.96 -13.57
CA ARG A 97 3.73 -4.39 -14.03
C ARG A 97 4.82 -4.10 -13.01
N HIS A 98 4.67 -3.04 -12.21
CA HIS A 98 5.66 -2.66 -11.21
C HIS A 98 5.58 -3.51 -9.93
N VAL A 99 4.40 -4.03 -9.59
CA VAL A 99 4.15 -4.74 -8.32
C VAL A 99 3.94 -6.25 -8.45
N GLY A 100 3.71 -6.75 -9.67
CA GLY A 100 3.40 -8.15 -9.97
C GLY A 100 4.55 -8.99 -10.55
N THR A 101 5.80 -8.55 -10.40
CA THR A 101 7.02 -9.30 -10.80
C THR A 101 7.69 -9.93 -9.60
#